data_AF-A0A966QIE6-F1
#
_entry.id   AF-A0A966QIE6-F1
#
_cell.length_a   1.000
_cell.length_b   1.000
_cell.length_c   1.000
_cell.angle_alpha   90.00
_cell.angle_beta   90.00
_cell.angle_gamma   90.00
#
_symmetry.space_group_name_H-M   'P 1'
#
loop_
_entity.id
_entity.type
_entity.pdbx_description
1 polymer ?
#
loop_
_entity_poly.entity_id
_entity_poly.type
_entity_poly.pdbx_seq_one_letter_code
_entity_poly.pdbx_strand_id
1 'polypeptide(L)'
;PVTGGVHKAAHGDITVLVGGKTEVFKAHEKALNAMGNPVLYIGDLGKAAVIKVITNMLAFIHLVAAGEALMLSKRAGLDLGVAFEAIKQSSGNSFVHETESQVILNGSYNINFTMDLALKDLGFAMGFGREFGVPLDLAGHTYQTFIRAKEAYGGDAWSSQVVKLLEDATGTDLRAPGFPAELE
;
A
#
# COMPACT_ATOMS: atom_id res chain seq x y z
N PRO A 1 -14.31 0.66 -7.98
CA PRO A 1 -13.07 0.15 -7.33
C PRO A 1 -13.20 0.26 -5.81
N VAL A 2 -12.33 -0.40 -5.04
CA VAL A 2 -12.36 -0.34 -3.57
C VAL A 2 -10.96 -0.15 -2.99
N THR A 3 -10.86 0.42 -1.78
CA THR A 3 -9.58 0.64 -1.09
C THR A 3 -9.72 0.55 0.42
N GLY A 4 -8.65 0.17 1.13
CA GLY A 4 -8.66 -0.04 2.58
C GLY A 4 -8.17 -1.42 3.05
N GLY A 5 -7.87 -2.35 2.13
CA GLY A 5 -7.36 -3.68 2.45
C GLY A 5 -8.46 -4.74 2.63
N VAL A 6 -8.04 -6.01 2.61
CA VAL A 6 -8.95 -7.17 2.71
C VAL A 6 -9.63 -7.24 4.09
N HIS A 7 -8.91 -6.87 5.15
CA HIS A 7 -9.44 -6.82 6.51
C HIS A 7 -10.68 -5.90 6.62
N LYS A 8 -10.62 -4.68 6.08
CA LYS A 8 -11.80 -3.79 6.03
C LYS A 8 -12.94 -4.32 5.17
N ALA A 9 -12.63 -5.07 4.11
CA ALA A 9 -13.66 -5.69 3.28
C ALA A 9 -14.48 -6.72 4.07
N ALA A 10 -13.83 -7.51 4.92
CA ALA A 10 -14.49 -8.53 5.74
C ALA A 10 -15.51 -7.92 6.74
N HIS A 11 -15.27 -6.68 7.18
CA HIS A 11 -16.15 -5.95 8.10
C HIS A 11 -17.18 -5.05 7.42
N GLY A 12 -17.17 -4.95 6.08
CA GLY A 12 -18.05 -4.02 5.36
C GLY A 12 -17.62 -2.56 5.50
N ASP A 13 -16.38 -2.29 5.92
CA ASP A 13 -15.81 -0.96 6.15
C ASP A 13 -14.83 -0.54 5.03
N ILE A 14 -14.87 -1.23 3.89
CA ILE A 14 -14.02 -0.88 2.75
C ILE A 14 -14.53 0.40 2.08
N THR A 15 -13.61 1.28 1.69
CA THR A 15 -13.98 2.49 0.95
C THR A 15 -14.33 2.11 -0.49
N VAL A 16 -15.52 2.48 -0.94
CA VAL A 16 -16.00 2.25 -2.31
C VAL A 16 -15.83 3.51 -3.13
N LEU A 17 -15.14 3.39 -4.27
CA LEU A 17 -14.90 4.50 -5.20
C LEU A 17 -15.78 4.30 -6.44
N VAL A 18 -16.66 5.25 -6.69
CA VAL A 18 -17.68 5.18 -7.75
C VAL A 18 -17.44 6.26 -8.78
N GLY A 19 -17.46 5.88 -10.05
CA GLY A 19 -17.43 6.82 -11.17
C GLY A 19 -18.46 6.42 -12.21
N GLY A 20 -19.17 7.37 -12.79
CA GLY A 20 -20.26 7.12 -13.72
C GLY A 20 -21.22 8.28 -13.82
N LYS A 21 -22.44 8.03 -14.28
CA LYS A 21 -23.51 9.03 -14.27
C LYS A 21 -24.08 9.19 -12.86
N THR A 22 -24.28 10.43 -12.42
CA THR A 22 -24.82 10.75 -11.08
C THR A 22 -26.16 10.06 -10.81
N GLU A 23 -27.06 10.04 -11.80
CA GLU A 23 -28.37 9.39 -11.70
C GLU A 23 -28.28 7.88 -11.47
N VAL A 24 -27.31 7.20 -12.12
CA VAL A 24 -27.08 5.77 -11.94
C VAL A 24 -26.48 5.50 -10.56
N PHE A 25 -25.53 6.33 -10.12
CA PHE A 25 -24.97 6.26 -8.77
C PHE A 25 -26.07 6.37 -7.70
N LYS A 26 -26.89 7.42 -7.76
CA LYS A 26 -27.99 7.64 -6.81
C LYS A 26 -28.99 6.49 -6.79
N ALA A 27 -29.32 5.92 -7.95
CA ALA A 27 -30.23 4.77 -8.03
C ALA A 27 -29.70 3.52 -7.32
N HIS A 28 -28.37 3.35 -7.21
CA HIS A 28 -27.72 2.16 -6.64
C HIS A 28 -26.99 2.43 -5.33
N GLU A 29 -27.08 3.65 -4.78
CA GLU A 29 -26.36 4.09 -3.59
C GLU A 29 -26.59 3.18 -2.39
N LYS A 30 -27.81 2.68 -2.19
CA LYS A 30 -28.12 1.73 -1.11
C LYS A 30 -27.35 0.41 -1.23
N ALA A 31 -27.23 -0.13 -2.44
CA ALA A 31 -26.49 -1.37 -2.67
C ALA A 31 -24.99 -1.16 -2.47
N LEU A 32 -24.47 0.00 -2.89
CA LEU A 32 -23.07 0.36 -2.70
C LEU A 32 -22.72 0.54 -1.21
N ASN A 33 -23.57 1.22 -0.45
CA ASN A 33 -23.40 1.39 1.00
C ASN A 33 -23.51 0.08 1.79
N ALA A 34 -24.15 -0.95 1.23
CA ALA A 34 -24.20 -2.28 1.85
C ALA A 34 -22.88 -3.07 1.70
N MET A 35 -22.00 -2.67 0.77
CA MET A 35 -20.73 -3.34 0.52
C MET A 35 -19.54 -2.68 1.21
N GLY A 36 -19.66 -1.41 1.61
CA GLY A 36 -18.54 -0.63 2.09
C GLY A 36 -18.94 0.77 2.55
N ASN A 37 -18.11 1.35 3.41
CA ASN A 37 -18.29 2.69 3.96
C ASN A 37 -16.91 3.35 4.18
N PRO A 38 -16.66 4.59 3.71
CA PRO A 38 -17.56 5.44 2.92
C PRO A 38 -17.66 5.03 1.45
N VAL A 39 -18.79 5.39 0.82
CA VAL A 39 -18.96 5.38 -0.63
C VAL A 39 -18.68 6.79 -1.16
N LEU A 40 -17.65 6.92 -1.99
CA LEU A 40 -17.20 8.20 -2.55
C LEU A 40 -17.53 8.27 -4.04
N TYR A 41 -18.33 9.25 -4.44
CA TYR A 41 -18.57 9.57 -5.84
C TYR A 41 -17.43 10.44 -6.38
N ILE A 42 -16.67 9.88 -7.31
CA ILE A 42 -15.43 10.47 -7.85
C ILE A 42 -15.69 11.28 -9.13
N GLY A 43 -16.90 11.22 -9.68
CA GLY A 43 -17.29 11.93 -10.91
C GLY A 43 -17.56 10.97 -12.06
N ASP A 44 -17.21 11.41 -13.27
CA ASP A 44 -17.55 10.70 -14.50
C ASP A 44 -16.91 9.30 -14.60
N LEU A 45 -17.40 8.52 -15.56
CA LEU A 45 -16.88 7.18 -15.85
C LEU A 45 -15.35 7.22 -16.06
N GLY A 46 -14.65 6.28 -15.45
CA GLY A 46 -13.18 6.20 -15.50
C GLY A 46 -12.46 6.93 -14.36
N LYS A 47 -13.02 8.01 -13.81
CA LYS A 47 -12.35 8.80 -12.74
C LYS A 47 -12.06 7.97 -11.47
N ALA A 48 -12.96 7.05 -11.12
CA ALA A 48 -12.76 6.13 -10.00
C ALA A 48 -11.59 5.14 -10.21
N ALA A 49 -11.30 4.76 -11.45
CA ALA A 49 -10.14 3.92 -11.76
C ALA A 49 -8.84 4.74 -11.64
N VAL A 50 -8.84 5.97 -12.16
CA VAL A 50 -7.69 6.90 -12.07
C VAL A 50 -7.31 7.14 -10.61
N ILE A 51 -8.26 7.56 -9.77
CA ILE A 51 -7.94 7.84 -8.35
C ILE A 51 -7.49 6.57 -7.61
N LYS A 52 -8.05 5.39 -7.95
CA LYS A 52 -7.62 4.13 -7.33
C LYS A 52 -6.14 3.86 -7.60
N VAL A 53 -5.70 4.00 -8.86
CA VAL A 53 -4.29 3.84 -9.23
C VAL A 53 -3.41 4.84 -8.48
N ILE A 54 -3.83 6.10 -8.33
CA ILE A 54 -3.11 7.12 -7.57
C ILE A 54 -2.99 6.73 -6.08
N THR A 55 -4.06 6.25 -5.45
CA THR A 55 -4.01 5.82 -4.04
C THR A 55 -3.11 4.61 -3.83
N ASN A 56 -3.08 3.67 -4.78
CA ASN A 56 -2.18 2.52 -4.72
C ASN A 56 -0.72 2.95 -4.94
N MET A 57 -0.45 3.87 -5.87
CA MET A 57 0.87 4.46 -6.05
C MET A 57 1.41 5.07 -4.74
N LEU A 58 0.60 5.86 -4.02
CA LEU A 58 0.98 6.40 -2.72
C LEU A 58 1.26 5.30 -1.70
N ALA A 59 0.43 4.25 -1.66
CA ALA A 59 0.64 3.13 -0.74
C ALA A 59 2.00 2.45 -0.97
N PHE A 60 2.37 2.19 -2.23
CA PHE A 60 3.66 1.57 -2.54
C PHE A 60 4.86 2.48 -2.25
N ILE A 61 4.72 3.79 -2.46
CA ILE A 61 5.75 4.76 -2.07
C ILE A 61 5.94 4.74 -0.55
N HIS A 62 4.84 4.81 0.21
CA HIS A 62 4.89 4.74 1.67
C HIS A 62 5.49 3.43 2.18
N LEU A 63 5.23 2.31 1.50
CA LEU A 63 5.77 1.00 1.89
C LEU A 63 7.30 0.96 1.78
N VAL A 64 7.86 1.48 0.67
CA VAL A 64 9.31 1.59 0.51
C VAL A 64 9.89 2.56 1.55
N ALA A 65 9.27 3.73 1.73
CA ALA A 65 9.72 4.72 2.71
C ALA A 65 9.68 4.20 4.15
N ALA A 66 8.62 3.47 4.54
CA ALA A 66 8.50 2.84 5.85
C ALA A 66 9.59 1.80 6.07
N GLY A 67 9.89 0.97 5.05
CA GLY A 67 11.00 0.03 5.10
C GLY A 67 12.35 0.68 5.35
N GLU A 68 12.65 1.79 4.65
CA GLU A 68 13.86 2.59 4.87
C GLU A 68 13.93 3.17 6.28
N ALA A 69 12.81 3.76 6.76
CA ALA A 69 12.73 4.34 8.10
C ALA A 69 12.93 3.29 9.22
N LEU A 70 12.33 2.10 9.07
CA LEU A 70 12.51 0.99 10.01
C LEU A 70 13.94 0.47 9.99
N MET A 71 14.54 0.34 8.80
CA MET A 71 15.95 -0.07 8.69
C MET A 71 16.88 0.94 9.33
N LEU A 72 16.69 2.24 9.09
CA LEU A 72 17.47 3.28 9.76
C LEU A 72 17.31 3.21 11.27
N SER A 73 16.08 3.03 11.77
CA SER A 73 15.80 2.88 13.20
C SER A 73 16.55 1.68 13.80
N LYS A 74 16.51 0.53 13.13
CA LYS A 74 17.23 -0.68 13.54
C LYS A 74 18.74 -0.45 13.58
N ARG A 75 19.31 0.17 12.54
CA ARG A 75 20.74 0.45 12.43
C ARG A 75 21.22 1.51 13.43
N ALA A 76 20.33 2.41 13.84
CA ALA A 76 20.58 3.36 14.92
C ALA A 76 20.50 2.72 16.33
N GLY A 77 20.14 1.44 16.43
CA GLY A 77 20.04 0.71 17.70
C GLY A 77 18.74 0.96 18.46
N LEU A 78 17.70 1.50 17.79
CA LEU A 78 16.38 1.67 18.40
C LEU A 78 15.65 0.32 18.49
N ASP A 79 14.83 0.17 19.53
CA ASP A 79 13.82 -0.87 19.56
C ASP A 79 12.78 -0.62 18.46
N LEU A 80 12.51 -1.64 17.64
CA LEU A 80 11.64 -1.50 16.48
C LEU A 80 10.16 -1.33 16.83
N GLY A 81 9.71 -1.88 17.97
CA GLY A 81 8.34 -1.65 18.46
C GLY A 81 8.14 -0.22 18.93
N VAL A 82 9.13 0.33 19.65
CA VAL A 82 9.14 1.75 20.04
C VAL A 82 9.22 2.65 18.82
N ALA A 83 10.07 2.33 17.84
CA ALA A 83 10.17 3.11 16.60
C ALA A 83 8.85 3.09 15.80
N PHE A 84 8.20 1.92 15.72
CA PHE A 84 6.89 1.79 15.09
C PHE A 84 5.85 2.73 15.73
N GLU A 85 5.72 2.72 17.06
CA GLU A 85 4.77 3.59 17.77
C GLU A 85 5.13 5.07 17.64
N ALA A 86 6.42 5.41 17.69
CA ALA A 86 6.86 6.79 17.50
C ALA A 86 6.51 7.33 16.11
N ILE A 87 6.73 6.54 15.05
CA ILE A 87 6.37 6.91 13.67
C ILE A 87 4.85 7.03 13.54
N LYS A 88 4.08 6.10 14.12
CA LYS A 88 2.61 6.10 14.12
C LYS A 88 2.02 7.39 14.71
N GLN A 89 2.65 7.94 15.75
CA GLN A 89 2.23 9.21 16.37
C GLN A 89 2.85 10.47 15.72
N SER A 90 3.63 10.31 14.65
CA SER A 90 4.33 11.41 13.99
C SER A 90 3.60 11.91 12.75
N SER A 91 4.03 13.06 12.23
CA SER A 91 3.59 13.56 10.91
C SER A 91 4.06 12.69 9.73
N GLY A 92 5.01 11.79 9.95
CA GLY A 92 5.45 10.80 8.97
C GLY A 92 4.58 9.54 8.93
N ASN A 93 3.52 9.46 9.74
CA ASN A 93 2.63 8.31 9.74
C ASN A 93 1.90 8.15 8.40
N SER A 94 1.54 6.90 8.09
CA SER A 94 0.63 6.56 7.00
C SER A 94 -0.16 5.31 7.37
N PHE A 95 -1.31 5.11 6.71
CA PHE A 95 -2.06 3.85 6.80
C PHE A 95 -1.13 2.64 6.59
N VAL A 96 -0.19 2.76 5.65
CA VAL A 96 0.72 1.67 5.31
C VAL A 96 1.71 1.33 6.40
N HIS A 97 2.16 2.34 7.15
CA HIS A 97 2.97 2.10 8.33
C HIS A 97 2.13 1.43 9.43
N GLU A 98 0.89 1.87 9.64
CA GLU A 98 0.01 1.25 10.62
C GLU A 98 -0.39 -0.18 10.26
N THR A 99 -0.39 -0.58 8.99
CA THR A 99 -0.74 -1.94 8.55
C THR A 99 0.50 -2.74 8.15
N GLU A 100 1.11 -2.46 7.02
CA GLU A 100 2.12 -3.35 6.42
C GLU A 100 3.42 -3.43 7.24
N SER A 101 3.81 -2.38 7.97
CA SER A 101 4.97 -2.47 8.88
C SER A 101 4.76 -3.53 9.96
N GLN A 102 3.52 -3.82 10.39
CA GLN A 102 3.27 -4.85 11.40
C GLN A 102 3.69 -6.23 10.90
N VAL A 103 3.23 -6.64 9.72
CA VAL A 103 3.56 -7.96 9.16
C VAL A 103 5.01 -8.05 8.67
N ILE A 104 5.65 -6.91 8.35
CA ILE A 104 7.10 -6.84 8.13
C ILE A 104 7.86 -7.11 9.42
N LEU A 105 7.47 -6.45 10.52
CA LEU A 105 8.08 -6.62 11.84
C LEU A 105 7.85 -8.02 12.43
N ASN A 106 6.76 -8.67 12.05
CA ASN A 106 6.55 -10.10 12.31
C ASN A 106 7.47 -10.99 11.46
N GLY A 107 7.67 -10.62 10.19
CA GLY A 107 8.44 -11.38 9.20
C GLY A 107 7.59 -12.27 8.29
N SER A 108 6.26 -12.23 8.40
CA SER A 108 5.35 -12.94 7.48
C SER A 108 5.22 -12.24 6.13
N TYR A 109 5.33 -10.90 6.12
CA TYR A 109 5.04 -10.04 4.96
C TYR A 109 3.62 -10.21 4.40
N ASN A 110 2.72 -10.95 5.06
CA ASN A 110 1.46 -11.32 4.44
C ASN A 110 0.48 -10.14 4.45
N ILE A 111 0.28 -9.53 3.28
CA ILE A 111 -0.70 -8.46 3.07
C ILE A 111 -1.77 -8.85 2.04
N ASN A 112 -1.79 -10.12 1.61
CA ASN A 112 -2.66 -10.64 0.56
C ASN A 112 -2.65 -9.83 -0.74
N PHE A 113 -1.49 -9.26 -1.09
CA PHE A 113 -1.29 -8.49 -2.31
C PHE A 113 0.09 -8.78 -2.89
N THR A 114 0.14 -9.26 -4.13
CA THR A 114 1.38 -9.79 -4.72
C THR A 114 2.21 -8.70 -5.41
N MET A 115 3.50 -9.00 -5.60
CA MET A 115 4.45 -8.16 -6.31
C MET A 115 3.98 -7.86 -7.75
N ASP A 116 3.39 -8.85 -8.43
CA ASP A 116 2.83 -8.67 -9.78
C ASP A 116 1.65 -7.71 -9.83
N LEU A 117 0.76 -7.78 -8.85
CA LEU A 117 -0.35 -6.83 -8.75
C LEU A 117 0.15 -5.40 -8.46
N ALA A 118 1.17 -5.26 -7.60
CA ALA A 118 1.79 -3.97 -7.31
C ALA A 118 2.47 -3.37 -8.55
N LEU A 119 3.25 -4.16 -9.27
CA LEU A 119 3.91 -3.72 -10.51
C LEU A 119 2.91 -3.36 -11.61
N LYS A 120 1.80 -4.10 -11.73
CA LYS A 120 0.72 -3.75 -12.66
C LYS A 120 0.15 -2.36 -12.34
N ASP A 121 -0.19 -2.11 -11.08
CA ASP A 121 -0.80 -0.84 -10.66
C ASP A 121 0.17 0.34 -10.75
N LEU A 122 1.44 0.17 -10.36
CA LEU A 122 2.49 1.16 -10.59
C LEU A 122 2.71 1.42 -12.09
N GLY A 123 2.60 0.38 -12.93
CA GLY A 123 2.65 0.51 -14.39
C GLY A 123 1.55 1.43 -14.92
N PHE A 124 0.32 1.29 -14.42
CA PHE A 124 -0.77 2.20 -14.74
C PHE A 124 -0.49 3.63 -14.26
N ALA A 125 0.05 3.80 -13.05
CA ALA A 125 0.40 5.12 -12.52
C ALA A 125 1.45 5.83 -13.41
N MET A 126 2.50 5.11 -13.81
CA MET A 126 3.51 5.62 -14.74
C MET A 126 2.92 5.94 -16.12
N GLY A 127 1.93 5.16 -16.57
CA GLY A 127 1.15 5.46 -17.77
C GLY A 127 0.40 6.79 -17.67
N PHE A 128 -0.34 7.01 -16.59
CA PHE A 128 -1.05 8.26 -16.33
C PHE A 128 -0.11 9.45 -16.18
N GLY A 129 1.06 9.29 -15.55
CA GLY A 129 2.07 10.34 -15.49
C GLY A 129 2.49 10.82 -16.88
N ARG A 130 2.73 9.89 -17.82
CA ARG A 130 3.05 10.23 -19.22
C ARG A 130 1.87 10.88 -19.95
N GLU A 131 0.68 10.31 -19.80
CA GLU A 131 -0.52 10.79 -20.48
C GLU A 131 -0.91 12.21 -20.03
N PHE A 132 -0.82 12.49 -18.73
CA PHE A 132 -1.23 13.76 -18.14
C PHE A 132 -0.08 14.78 -18.03
N GLY A 133 1.13 14.44 -18.48
CA GLY A 133 2.29 15.32 -18.45
C GLY A 133 2.82 15.61 -17.04
N VAL A 134 2.67 14.67 -16.10
CA VAL A 134 3.12 14.79 -14.72
C VAL A 134 4.39 13.94 -14.49
N PRO A 135 5.54 14.53 -14.15
CA PRO A 135 6.72 13.77 -13.77
C PRO A 135 6.51 13.09 -12.40
N LEU A 136 6.79 11.79 -12.32
CA LEU A 136 6.55 10.97 -11.13
C LEU A 136 7.87 10.38 -10.59
N ASP A 137 8.69 11.22 -9.95
CA ASP A 137 10.05 10.84 -9.52
C ASP A 137 10.03 9.70 -8.48
N LEU A 138 9.29 9.88 -7.38
CA LEU A 138 9.20 8.87 -6.32
C LEU A 138 8.57 7.57 -6.83
N ALA A 139 7.49 7.66 -7.61
CA ALA A 139 6.85 6.47 -8.18
C ALA A 139 7.79 5.72 -9.14
N GLY A 140 8.62 6.45 -9.90
CA GLY A 140 9.65 5.87 -10.75
C GLY A 140 10.68 5.07 -9.95
N HIS A 141 11.21 5.64 -8.87
CA HIS A 141 12.14 4.93 -7.98
C HIS A 141 11.49 3.73 -7.30
N THR A 142 10.27 3.89 -6.77
CA THR A 142 9.49 2.80 -6.19
C THR A 142 9.28 1.68 -7.21
N TYR A 143 8.90 1.98 -8.45
CA TYR A 143 8.71 0.98 -9.50
C TYR A 143 9.98 0.16 -9.76
N GLN A 144 11.14 0.81 -9.85
CA GLN A 144 12.42 0.10 -10.03
C GLN A 144 12.78 -0.77 -8.81
N THR A 145 12.47 -0.32 -7.59
CA THR A 145 12.65 -1.14 -6.38
C THR A 145 11.74 -2.36 -6.40
N PHE A 146 10.49 -2.23 -6.83
CA PHE A 146 9.57 -3.36 -7.00
C PHE A 146 10.02 -4.34 -8.09
N ILE A 147 10.61 -3.86 -9.19
CA ILE A 147 11.20 -4.74 -10.22
C ILE A 147 12.33 -5.58 -9.61
N ARG A 148 13.24 -4.95 -8.84
CA ARG A 148 14.33 -5.67 -8.16
C ARG A 148 13.79 -6.69 -7.16
N ALA A 149 12.74 -6.35 -6.42
CA ALA A 149 12.12 -7.26 -5.46
C ALA A 149 11.45 -8.44 -6.15
N LYS A 150 10.77 -8.22 -7.28
CA LYS A 150 10.21 -9.30 -8.10
C LYS A 150 11.29 -10.24 -8.60
N GLU A 151 12.43 -9.71 -9.07
CA GLU A 151 13.55 -10.54 -9.52
C GLU A 151 14.12 -11.39 -8.37
N ALA A 152 14.21 -10.83 -7.17
CA ALA A 152 14.76 -11.52 -6.01
C ALA A 152 13.80 -12.58 -5.42
N TYR A 153 12.49 -12.33 -5.42
CA TYR A 153 11.53 -13.10 -4.63
C TYR A 153 10.38 -13.73 -5.45
N GLY A 154 10.22 -13.36 -6.71
CA GLY A 154 9.15 -13.82 -7.59
C GLY A 154 7.93 -12.90 -7.66
N GLY A 155 7.07 -13.12 -8.66
CA GLY A 155 5.86 -12.32 -8.89
C GLY A 155 4.73 -12.59 -7.88
N ASP A 156 4.65 -13.84 -7.39
CA ASP A 156 3.67 -14.30 -6.42
C ASP A 156 4.03 -13.94 -4.96
N ALA A 157 5.25 -13.45 -4.73
CA ALA A 157 5.69 -12.91 -3.46
C ALA A 157 4.79 -11.77 -2.98
N TRP A 158 4.63 -11.61 -1.66
CA TRP A 158 3.88 -10.48 -1.12
C TRP A 158 4.60 -9.17 -1.42
N SER A 159 3.85 -8.14 -1.80
CA SER A 159 4.43 -6.87 -2.25
C SER A 159 5.24 -6.15 -1.15
N SER A 160 4.90 -6.39 0.12
CA SER A 160 5.67 -5.91 1.30
C SER A 160 7.06 -6.54 1.41
N GLN A 161 7.34 -7.67 0.75
CA GLN A 161 8.70 -8.22 0.64
C GLN A 161 9.63 -7.31 -0.16
N VAL A 162 9.14 -6.24 -0.80
CA VAL A 162 9.99 -5.17 -1.31
C VAL A 162 10.95 -4.62 -0.24
N VAL A 163 10.52 -4.58 1.04
CA VAL A 163 11.34 -4.13 2.17
C VAL A 163 12.42 -5.15 2.52
N LYS A 164 12.20 -6.45 2.23
CA LYS A 164 13.18 -7.51 2.47
C LYS A 164 14.48 -7.30 1.69
N LEU A 165 14.44 -6.55 0.58
CA LEU A 165 15.65 -6.14 -0.14
C LEU A 165 16.65 -5.41 0.78
N LEU A 166 16.16 -4.57 1.70
CA LEU A 166 17.02 -3.86 2.66
C LEU A 166 17.60 -4.81 3.70
N GLU A 167 16.81 -5.78 4.17
CA GLU A 167 17.32 -6.80 5.10
C GLU A 167 18.44 -7.60 4.46
N ASP A 168 18.24 -8.05 3.22
CA ASP A 168 19.23 -8.82 2.48
C ASP A 168 20.48 -8.00 2.16
N ALA A 169 20.31 -6.73 1.77
CA ALA A 169 21.43 -5.84 1.48
C ALA A 169 22.27 -5.49 2.73
N THR A 170 21.67 -5.48 3.92
CA THR A 170 22.34 -5.09 5.17
C THR A 170 22.66 -6.27 6.09
N GLY A 171 22.23 -7.48 5.74
CA GLY A 171 22.30 -8.66 6.61
C GLY A 171 21.60 -8.46 7.95
N THR A 172 20.50 -7.69 7.97
CA THR A 172 19.82 -7.28 9.20
C THR A 172 18.31 -7.47 9.08
N ASP A 173 17.72 -8.36 9.87
CA ASP A 173 16.27 -8.55 9.85
C ASP A 173 15.52 -7.47 10.64
N LEU A 174 14.38 -7.04 10.12
CA LEU A 174 13.41 -6.18 10.79
C LEU A 174 12.42 -7.06 11.55
N ARG A 175 12.85 -7.66 12.67
CA ARG A 175 11.97 -8.44 13.56
C ARG A 175 11.75 -7.73 14.89
N ALA A 176 10.50 -7.71 15.34
CA ALA A 176 10.09 -7.24 16.66
C ALA A 176 8.98 -8.13 17.25
N PRO A 177 9.01 -8.44 18.56
CA PRO A 177 7.96 -9.24 19.19
C PRO A 177 6.62 -8.47 19.24
N GLY A 178 5.51 -9.19 19.32
CA GLY A 178 4.18 -8.61 19.53
C GLY A 178 3.45 -8.14 18.28
N PHE A 179 4.04 -8.25 17.09
CA PHE A 179 3.38 -7.93 15.82
C PHE A 179 2.70 -9.17 15.19
N PRO A 180 1.52 -9.01 14.58
CA PRO A 180 0.75 -10.11 14.01
C PRO A 180 1.33 -10.61 12.67
N ALA A 181 1.06 -11.87 12.34
CA ALA A 181 1.46 -12.48 11.06
C ALA A 181 0.50 -12.13 9.91
N GLU A 182 -0.73 -11.72 10.22
CA GLU A 182 -1.75 -11.31 9.26
C GLU A 182 -2.47 -10.08 9.80
N LEU A 183 -3.06 -9.27 8.91
CA LEU A 183 -3.84 -8.10 9.28
C LEU A 183 -5.29 -8.53 9.59
N GLU A 184 -5.74 -8.22 10.80
CA GLU A 184 -7.14 -8.37 11.25
C GLU A 184 -7.99 -7.13 10.95
#